data_AF-A0A1B9QGR4-F1
#
_entry.id   AF-A0A1B9QGR4-F1
#
_cell.length_a   1.000
_cell.length_b   1.000
_cell.length_c   1.000
_cell.angle_alpha   90.00
_cell.angle_beta   90.00
_cell.angle_gamma   90.00
#
_symmetry.space_group_name_H-M   'P 1'
#
loop_
_entity.id
_entity.type
_entity.pdbx_description
1 polymer ?
#
loop_
_entity_poly.entity_id
_entity_poly.type
_entity_poly.pdbx_seq_one_letter_code
_entity_poly.pdbx_strand_id
1 'polypeptide(L)'
;MSNGIQPIPNHSSINWIENSSENESAKKGDFLGRTVVLINPNEREQNCTNSKLELSEMLSIFANTELSNSILSFEKKFSSTQELLNRKVQVISTNRSMS
;
A
#
# COMPACT_ATOMS: atom_id res chain seq x y z
N MET A 1 -12.98 -0.12 -35.50
CA MET A 1 -11.82 0.80 -35.36
C MET A 1 -10.87 0.16 -34.37
N SER A 2 -9.67 -0.23 -34.81
CA SER A 2 -8.68 -0.97 -34.02
C SER A 2 -7.79 0.01 -33.25
N ASN A 3 -8.00 0.15 -31.94
CA ASN A 3 -7.06 0.86 -31.07
C ASN A 3 -5.97 -0.12 -30.60
N GLY A 4 -5.19 -0.62 -31.55
CA GLY A 4 -3.98 -1.39 -31.26
C GLY A 4 -2.85 -0.44 -30.94
N ILE A 5 -2.53 -0.24 -29.67
CA ILE A 5 -1.30 0.44 -29.25
C ILE A 5 -0.13 -0.42 -29.75
N GLN A 6 0.51 -0.01 -30.85
CA GLN A 6 1.72 -0.66 -31.30
C GLN A 6 2.86 -0.33 -30.32
N PRO A 7 3.62 -1.32 -29.83
CA PRO A 7 4.80 -1.05 -29.03
C PRO A 7 5.82 -0.33 -29.90
N ILE A 8 6.16 0.92 -29.55
CA ILE A 8 7.23 1.67 -30.18
C ILE A 8 8.54 0.96 -29.79
N PRO A 9 9.33 0.45 -30.75
CA PRO A 9 10.61 -0.19 -30.46
C PRO A 9 11.62 0.92 -30.13
N ASN A 10 11.55 1.46 -28.92
CA ASN A 10 12.65 2.22 -28.37
C ASN A 10 13.79 1.24 -28.11
N HIS A 11 14.67 1.09 -29.10
CA HIS A 11 15.99 0.48 -28.97
C HIS A 11 16.82 1.30 -27.99
N SER A 12 16.46 1.25 -26.71
CA SER A 12 17.32 1.66 -25.62
C SER A 12 18.45 0.64 -25.63
N SER A 13 19.65 1.07 -26.02
CA SER A 13 20.84 0.23 -26.01
C SER A 13 21.00 -0.37 -24.61
N ILE A 14 20.68 -1.66 -24.47
CA ILE A 14 21.06 -2.43 -23.30
C ILE A 14 22.58 -2.53 -23.41
N ASN A 15 23.30 -1.83 -22.53
CA ASN A 15 24.73 -2.06 -22.37
C ASN A 15 24.87 -3.54 -22.03
N TRP A 16 25.39 -4.31 -22.97
CA TRP A 16 25.56 -5.75 -22.82
C TRP A 16 26.38 -6.01 -21.57
N ILE A 17 25.83 -6.82 -20.67
CA ILE A 17 26.54 -7.27 -19.47
C ILE A 17 27.73 -8.08 -19.96
N GLU A 18 28.94 -7.52 -19.84
CA GLU A 18 30.17 -8.22 -20.16
C GLU A 18 30.25 -9.48 -19.29
N ASN A 19 30.27 -10.64 -19.94
CA ASN A 19 30.45 -11.91 -19.27
C ASN A 19 31.94 -12.11 -18.96
N SER A 20 32.48 -11.32 -18.03
CA SER A 20 33.74 -11.67 -17.39
C SER A 20 33.50 -12.86 -16.44
N SER A 21 34.38 -13.84 -16.52
CA SER A 21 34.36 -15.11 -15.78
C SER A 21 35.01 -14.97 -14.40
N GLU A 22 34.80 -13.85 -13.71
CA GLU A 22 35.42 -13.59 -12.41
C GLU A 22 34.34 -13.31 -11.35
N ASN A 23 34.23 -14.27 -10.44
CA ASN A 23 33.64 -14.19 -9.10
C ASN A 23 32.10 -14.16 -9.01
N GLU A 24 31.59 -14.95 -8.05
CA GLU A 24 30.19 -15.07 -7.61
C GLU A 24 29.64 -13.77 -6.98
N SER A 25 29.85 -12.63 -7.62
CA SER A 25 29.16 -11.39 -7.32
C SER A 25 28.09 -11.19 -8.38
N ALA A 26 26.83 -11.14 -7.95
CA ALA A 26 25.70 -10.97 -8.86
C ALA A 26 25.96 -9.79 -9.82
N LYS A 27 26.01 -10.06 -11.12
CA LYS A 27 26.41 -9.09 -12.15
C LYS A 27 25.48 -7.87 -12.09
N LYS A 28 26.04 -6.71 -11.79
CA LYS A 28 25.29 -5.44 -11.76
C LYS A 28 25.40 -4.74 -13.11
N GLY A 29 24.32 -4.10 -13.54
CA GLY A 29 24.28 -3.26 -14.74
C GLY A 29 23.35 -2.07 -14.52
N ASP A 30 23.21 -1.20 -15.51
CA ASP A 30 22.30 -0.05 -15.42
C ASP A 30 21.16 -0.19 -16.45
N PHE A 31 19.92 0.03 -15.98
CA PHE A 31 18.71 0.05 -16.79
C PHE A 31 17.91 1.32 -16.49
N LEU A 32 17.73 2.18 -17.50
CA LEU A 32 17.01 3.46 -17.40
C LEU A 32 17.49 4.34 -16.23
N GLY A 33 18.81 4.43 -16.04
CA GLY A 33 19.42 5.22 -14.97
C GLY A 33 19.30 4.59 -13.58
N ARG A 34 18.94 3.31 -13.49
CA ARG A 34 18.89 2.56 -12.23
C ARG A 34 19.81 1.36 -12.29
N THR A 35 20.56 1.14 -11.24
CA THR A 35 21.38 -0.07 -11.11
C THR A 35 20.48 -1.28 -10.89
N VAL A 36 20.62 -2.27 -11.77
CA VAL A 36 19.95 -3.56 -11.74
C VAL A 36 20.97 -4.67 -11.48
N VAL A 37 20.51 -5.77 -10.91
CA VAL A 37 21.34 -6.95 -10.65
C VAL A 37 20.76 -8.12 -11.43
N LEU A 38 21.62 -8.84 -12.12
CA LEU A 38 21.27 -10.09 -12.77
C LEU A 38 21.08 -11.16 -11.69
N ILE A 39 19.84 -11.56 -11.49
CA ILE A 39 19.46 -12.65 -10.58
C ILE A 39 19.26 -13.95 -11.35
N ASN A 40 19.52 -15.08 -10.69
CA ASN A 40 19.25 -16.39 -11.27
C ASN A 40 17.74 -16.54 -11.55
N PRO A 41 17.31 -17.10 -12.71
CA PRO A 41 15.90 -17.35 -12.99
C PRO A 41 15.14 -18.08 -11.86
N ASN A 42 15.78 -19.01 -11.17
CA ASN A 42 15.17 -19.74 -10.05
C ASN A 42 14.99 -18.85 -8.81
N GLU A 43 15.91 -17.91 -8.57
CA GLU A 43 15.80 -16.92 -7.50
C GLU A 43 14.76 -15.85 -7.83
N ARG A 44 14.54 -15.54 -9.12
CA ARG A 44 13.54 -14.56 -9.55
C ARG A 44 12.13 -14.96 -9.11
N GLU A 45 11.74 -16.22 -9.32
CA GLU A 45 10.40 -16.69 -8.97
C GLU A 45 10.19 -16.69 -7.45
N GLN A 46 11.21 -17.16 -6.71
CA GLN A 46 11.18 -17.14 -5.25
C GLN A 46 11.10 -15.71 -4.70
N ASN A 47 11.94 -14.79 -5.21
CA ASN A 47 11.93 -13.38 -4.80
C ASN A 47 10.59 -12.71 -5.12
N CYS A 48 10.02 -12.98 -6.29
CA CYS A 48 8.70 -12.47 -6.67
C CYS A 48 7.61 -12.94 -5.70
N THR A 49 7.63 -14.22 -5.36
CA THR A 49 6.67 -14.81 -4.40
C THR A 49 6.83 -14.21 -3.01
N ASN A 50 8.06 -14.08 -2.52
CA ASN A 50 8.36 -13.47 -1.22
C ASN A 50 7.92 -12.01 -1.18
N SER A 51 8.28 -11.20 -2.18
CA SER A 51 7.88 -9.79 -2.24
C SER A 51 6.38 -9.61 -2.32
N LYS A 52 5.65 -10.51 -3.01
CA LYS A 52 4.19 -10.49 -3.04
C LYS A 52 3.60 -10.78 -1.66
N LEU A 53 4.18 -11.72 -0.92
CA LEU A 53 3.75 -12.07 0.43
C LEU A 53 3.98 -10.91 1.39
N GLU A 54 5.19 -10.33 1.40
CA GLU A 54 5.54 -9.15 2.20
C GLU A 54 4.60 -7.97 1.91
N LEU A 55 4.35 -7.68 0.62
CA LEU A 55 3.42 -6.62 0.23
C LEU A 55 2.00 -6.89 0.70
N SER A 56 1.54 -8.15 0.58
CA SER A 56 0.20 -8.55 1.05
C SER A 56 0.05 -8.36 2.56
N GLU A 57 1.08 -8.68 3.33
CA GLU A 57 1.09 -8.49 4.77
C GLU A 57 1.05 -7.00 5.12
N MET A 58 1.88 -6.16 4.49
CA MET A 58 1.87 -4.71 4.69
C MET A 58 0.50 -4.08 4.37
N LEU A 59 -0.11 -4.48 3.25
CA LEU A 59 -1.43 -3.98 2.87
C LEU A 59 -2.52 -4.43 3.86
N SER A 60 -2.40 -5.63 4.41
CA SER A 60 -3.33 -6.13 5.43
C SER A 60 -3.21 -5.34 6.74
N ILE A 61 -1.98 -5.07 7.19
CA ILE A 61 -1.72 -4.22 8.36
C ILE A 61 -2.29 -2.82 8.14
N PHE A 62 -2.08 -2.24 6.96
CA PHE A 62 -2.60 -0.92 6.61
C PHE A 62 -4.14 -0.89 6.66
N ALA A 63 -4.80 -1.84 6.00
CA ALA A 63 -6.26 -1.93 5.97
C ALA A 63 -6.86 -2.11 7.38
N ASN A 64 -6.24 -2.96 8.20
CA ASN A 64 -6.66 -3.14 9.60
C ASN A 64 -6.49 -1.87 10.41
N THR A 65 -5.39 -1.14 10.24
CA THR A 65 -5.14 0.12 10.93
C THR A 65 -6.17 1.19 10.53
N GLU A 66 -6.47 1.30 9.23
CA GLU A 66 -7.49 2.21 8.71
C GLU A 66 -8.88 1.88 9.28
N LEU A 67 -9.24 0.59 9.31
CA LEU A 67 -10.51 0.13 9.87
C LEU A 67 -10.60 0.42 11.38
N SER A 68 -9.56 0.11 12.16
CA SER A 68 -9.53 0.41 13.59
C SER A 68 -9.67 1.91 13.87
N ASN A 69 -8.98 2.75 13.09
CA ASN A 69 -9.11 4.20 13.21
C ASN A 69 -10.52 4.68 12.87
N SER A 70 -11.15 4.10 11.85
CA SER A 70 -12.54 4.39 11.48
C SER A 70 -13.51 4.05 12.62
N ILE A 71 -13.39 2.86 13.22
CA ILE A 71 -14.21 2.42 14.36
C ILE A 71 -14.04 3.35 15.56
N LEU A 72 -12.79 3.63 15.97
CA LEU A 72 -12.52 4.54 17.10
C LEU A 72 -13.07 5.94 16.84
N SER A 73 -13.00 6.43 15.60
CA SER A 73 -13.57 7.72 15.23
C SER A 73 -15.11 7.74 15.30
N PHE A 74 -15.74 6.60 14.98
CA PHE A 74 -17.18 6.42 15.06
C PHE A 74 -17.65 6.37 16.53
N GLU A 75 -16.96 5.61 17.38
CA GLU A 75 -17.26 5.55 18.82
C GLU A 75 -17.17 6.93 19.48
N LYS A 76 -16.17 7.73 19.13
CA LYS A 76 -16.03 9.12 19.62
C LYS A 76 -17.22 10.00 19.19
N LYS A 77 -17.74 9.83 17.97
CA LYS A 77 -18.93 10.55 17.51
C LYS A 77 -20.20 10.06 18.21
N PHE A 78 -20.30 8.77 18.50
CA PHE A 78 -21.43 8.20 19.23
C PHE A 78 -21.51 8.73 20.66
N SER A 79 -20.39 8.76 21.41
CA SER A 79 -20.37 9.27 22.79
C SER A 79 -20.78 10.74 22.87
N SER A 80 -20.24 11.59 21.99
CA SER A 80 -20.62 13.02 21.92
C SER A 80 -22.10 13.23 21.55
N THR A 81 -22.66 12.39 20.68
CA THR A 81 -24.09 12.45 20.32
C THR A 81 -24.97 12.03 21.49
N GLN A 82 -24.56 11.01 22.25
CA GLN A 82 -25.28 10.54 23.43
C GLN A 82 -25.25 11.56 24.57
N GLU A 83 -24.11 12.22 24.81
CA GLU A 83 -24.03 13.33 25.77
C GLU A 83 -24.94 14.49 25.39
N LEU A 84 -25.00 14.85 24.09
CA LEU A 84 -25.90 15.89 23.61
C LEU A 84 -27.38 15.53 23.82
N LEU A 85 -27.74 14.26 23.56
CA LEU A 85 -29.07 13.74 23.80
C LEU A 85 -29.43 13.80 25.29
N ASN A 86 -28.54 13.33 26.16
CA ASN A 86 -28.72 13.37 27.61
C ASN A 86 -28.90 14.82 28.11
N ARG A 87 -28.09 15.76 27.61
CA ARG A 87 -28.22 17.20 27.90
C ARG A 87 -29.58 17.74 27.47
N LYS A 88 -30.07 17.39 26.28
CA LYS A 88 -31.38 17.82 25.77
C LYS A 88 -32.53 17.29 26.64
N VAL A 89 -32.48 16.03 27.03
CA VAL A 89 -33.46 15.41 27.94
C VAL A 89 -33.48 16.11 29.29
N GLN A 90 -32.30 16.42 29.85
CA GLN A 90 -32.17 17.14 31.12
C GLN A 90 -32.82 18.52 31.03
N VAL A 91 -32.49 19.31 30.01
CA VAL A 91 -33.05 20.67 29.81
C VAL A 91 -34.58 20.64 29.70
N ILE A 92 -35.14 19.71 28.94
CA ILE A 92 -36.61 19.58 28.80
C ILE A 92 -37.25 19.21 30.14
N SER A 93 -36.66 18.24 30.85
CA SER A 93 -37.17 17.77 32.15
C SER A 93 -37.17 18.86 33.21
N THR A 94 -36.11 19.68 33.27
CA THR A 94 -36.01 20.80 34.21
C THR A 94 -37.02 21.90 33.89
N ASN A 95 -37.25 22.21 32.61
CA ASN A 95 -38.28 23.20 32.22
C ASN A 95 -39.71 22.72 32.49
N ARG A 96 -39.97 21.41 32.43
CA ARG A 96 -41.28 20.82 32.72
C ARG A 96 -41.64 20.82 34.21
N SER A 97 -40.64 20.84 35.09
CA SER A 97 -40.81 20.87 36.55
C SER A 97 -41.08 22.28 37.10
N MET A 98 -40.87 23.32 36.29
CA MET A 98 -41.06 24.73 36.68
C MET A 98 -42.30 25.39 36.05
N SER A 99 -43.16 24.57 35.43
CA SER A 99 -44.53 24.92 35.01
C SER A 99 -45.54 24.32 35.97
#